data_AF-A0A7J9BDX1-F1
#
_entry.id   AF-A0A7J9BDX1-F1
#
_cell.length_a   1.000
_cell.length_b   1.000
_cell.length_c   1.000
_cell.angle_alpha   90.00
_cell.angle_beta   90.00
_cell.angle_gamma   90.00
#
_symmetry.space_group_name_H-M   'P 1'
#
loop_
_entity.id
_entity.type
_entity.pdbx_description
1 polymer ?
#
loop_
_entity_poly.entity_id
_entity_poly.type
_entity_poly.pdbx_seq_one_letter_code
_entity_poly.pdbx_strand_id
1 'polypeptide(L)'
;MVSSHRKLVKERALSKSKQERSVGKKKRHVKASHASEDEDTTFTPEWNDCCKNITDALRWYKKLWKDKRLWDKFSNQHKMSPEQGICRGLALDGRVANILKVSGKWVNTINQIGRFSGIKISDEYH
;
A
#
# COMPACT_ATOMS: atom_id res chain seq x y z
N MET A 1 -40.81 -6.86 -60.75
CA MET A 1 -41.26 -8.23 -60.40
C MET A 1 -41.74 -8.25 -58.95
N VAL A 2 -42.99 -8.63 -58.77
CA VAL A 2 -43.71 -9.24 -57.63
C VAL A 2 -43.04 -9.30 -56.24
N SER A 3 -43.62 -8.54 -55.30
CA SER A 3 -44.05 -8.89 -53.92
C SER A 3 -43.70 -10.28 -53.34
N SER A 4 -43.34 -10.37 -52.04
CA SER A 4 -44.21 -11.04 -51.04
C SER A 4 -43.58 -11.12 -49.64
N HIS A 5 -44.47 -11.20 -48.67
CA HIS A 5 -44.35 -11.07 -47.22
C HIS A 5 -43.98 -12.38 -46.47
N ARG A 6 -43.58 -12.17 -45.19
CA ARG A 6 -43.95 -12.90 -43.95
C ARG A 6 -43.29 -14.25 -43.60
N LYS A 7 -42.73 -14.25 -42.35
CA LYS A 7 -42.79 -15.21 -41.20
C LYS A 7 -43.38 -16.61 -41.48
N LEU A 8 -42.96 -17.72 -40.84
CA LEU A 8 -43.05 -17.99 -39.38
C LEU A 8 -42.44 -19.37 -39.02
N VAL A 9 -42.19 -19.54 -37.72
CA VAL A 9 -41.73 -20.69 -36.91
C VAL A 9 -42.32 -22.08 -37.27
N LYS A 10 -41.52 -23.16 -37.07
CA LYS A 10 -41.89 -24.49 -36.49
C LYS A 10 -40.65 -25.40 -36.40
N GLU A 11 -40.17 -25.73 -35.19
CA GLU A 11 -40.45 -26.94 -34.39
C GLU A 11 -39.40 -28.06 -34.54
N ARG A 12 -38.47 -28.07 -33.57
CA ARG A 12 -38.11 -29.20 -32.66
C ARG A 12 -37.92 -30.62 -33.23
N ALA A 13 -36.70 -31.16 -33.10
CA ALA A 13 -36.41 -32.47 -32.47
C ALA A 13 -34.89 -32.59 -32.21
N LEU A 14 -34.46 -32.55 -30.95
CA LEU A 14 -33.88 -33.69 -30.21
C LEU A 14 -32.70 -34.39 -30.91
N SER A 15 -31.48 -34.06 -30.48
CA SER A 15 -30.56 -35.12 -30.07
C SER A 15 -29.78 -34.70 -28.83
N LYS A 16 -29.83 -35.58 -27.83
CA LYS A 16 -29.23 -35.44 -26.52
C LYS A 16 -27.75 -35.76 -26.63
N SER A 17 -26.88 -34.95 -26.02
CA SER A 17 -25.73 -35.51 -25.33
C SER A 17 -25.90 -35.24 -23.83
N LYS A 18 -26.15 -36.33 -23.10
CA LYS A 18 -25.99 -36.38 -21.66
C LYS A 18 -24.48 -36.40 -21.40
N GLN A 19 -23.97 -35.44 -20.63
CA GLN A 19 -23.02 -35.79 -19.59
C GLN A 19 -23.15 -34.84 -18.41
N GLU A 20 -23.49 -35.43 -17.28
CA GLU A 20 -23.58 -34.83 -15.96
C GLU A 20 -22.23 -34.26 -15.50
N ARG A 21 -22.25 -33.06 -14.92
CA ARG A 21 -22.22 -32.88 -13.46
C ARG A 21 -22.35 -31.40 -13.14
N SER A 22 -23.44 -31.07 -12.46
CA SER A 22 -23.64 -29.82 -11.75
C SER A 22 -22.59 -29.68 -10.65
N VAL A 23 -21.74 -28.67 -10.74
CA VAL A 23 -21.11 -28.08 -9.55
C VAL A 23 -21.66 -26.67 -9.45
N GLY A 24 -22.67 -26.52 -8.59
CA GLY A 24 -23.36 -25.27 -8.36
C GLY A 24 -22.37 -24.15 -8.07
N LYS A 25 -22.30 -23.16 -8.97
CA LYS A 25 -21.74 -21.87 -8.62
C LYS A 25 -22.68 -21.23 -7.62
N LYS A 26 -22.47 -21.53 -6.34
CA LYS A 26 -23.05 -20.76 -5.25
C LYS A 26 -22.48 -19.35 -5.40
N LYS A 27 -23.25 -18.45 -6.03
CA LYS A 27 -23.00 -17.01 -5.97
C LYS A 27 -22.95 -16.69 -4.47
N ARG A 28 -21.76 -16.55 -3.91
CA ARG A 28 -21.61 -15.87 -2.64
C ARG A 28 -22.13 -14.47 -2.91
N HIS A 29 -23.31 -14.17 -2.39
CA HIS A 29 -23.63 -12.80 -2.04
C HIS A 29 -22.56 -12.41 -1.02
N VAL A 30 -21.46 -11.85 -1.53
CA VAL A 30 -20.54 -11.09 -0.70
C VAL A 30 -21.39 -9.91 -0.27
N LYS A 31 -22.00 -10.05 0.91
CA LYS A 31 -22.53 -8.95 1.66
C LYS A 31 -21.31 -8.06 1.84
N ALA A 32 -21.20 -7.00 1.04
CA ALA A 32 -20.31 -5.92 1.34
C ALA A 32 -20.84 -5.35 2.64
N SER A 33 -20.34 -5.87 3.76
CA SER A 33 -20.30 -5.11 4.99
C SER A 33 -19.48 -3.89 4.61
N HIS A 34 -20.16 -2.78 4.29
CA HIS A 34 -19.60 -1.47 4.56
C HIS A 34 -19.11 -1.56 6.01
N ALA A 35 -17.81 -1.74 6.17
CA ALA A 35 -17.17 -1.42 7.44
C ALA A 35 -17.55 0.03 7.66
N SER A 36 -18.38 0.25 8.68
CA SER A 36 -18.72 1.57 9.17
C SER A 36 -17.43 2.35 9.31
N GLU A 37 -17.43 3.59 8.83
CA GLU A 37 -16.32 4.54 9.00
C GLU A 37 -16.10 4.95 10.48
N ASP A 38 -16.81 4.29 11.40
CA ASP A 38 -16.85 4.48 12.86
C ASP A 38 -16.27 3.28 13.63
N GLU A 39 -15.21 2.63 13.15
CA GLU A 39 -14.34 1.90 14.07
C GLU A 39 -13.48 2.95 14.79
N ASP A 40 -14.03 3.39 15.93
CA ASP A 40 -13.43 4.20 16.97
C ASP A 40 -11.90 4.14 16.91
N THR A 41 -11.30 5.27 16.53
CA THR A 41 -9.87 5.48 16.75
C THR A 41 -9.68 5.58 18.25
N THR A 42 -9.68 4.43 18.93
CA THR A 42 -9.36 4.35 20.34
C THR A 42 -7.89 4.71 20.40
N PHE A 43 -7.61 5.98 20.69
CA PHE A 43 -6.27 6.52 20.85
C PHE A 43 -5.64 5.85 22.06
N THR A 44 -5.10 4.65 21.85
CA THR A 44 -4.38 3.91 22.87
C THR A 44 -3.07 4.63 23.19
N PRO A 45 -2.50 4.47 24.39
CA PRO A 45 -1.16 4.97 24.70
C PRO A 45 -0.12 4.53 23.66
N GLU A 46 -0.25 3.29 23.18
CA GLU A 46 0.58 2.70 22.11
C GLU A 46 0.47 3.48 20.79
N TRP A 47 -0.73 3.93 20.40
CA TRP A 47 -0.92 4.78 19.23
C TRP A 47 -0.13 6.08 19.35
N ASN A 48 -0.18 6.73 20.51
CA ASN A 48 0.53 7.99 20.75
C ASN A 48 2.05 7.80 20.72
N ASP A 49 2.56 6.69 21.24
CA ASP A 49 3.99 6.39 21.17
C ASP A 49 4.44 6.06 19.75
N CYS A 50 3.61 5.36 18.96
CA CYS A 50 3.82 5.22 17.52
C CYS A 50 3.86 6.58 16.81
N CYS A 51 2.90 7.48 17.08
CA CYS A 51 2.90 8.84 16.51
C CYS A 51 4.19 9.60 16.83
N LYS A 52 4.66 9.54 18.08
CA LYS A 52 5.93 10.18 18.49
C LYS A 52 7.11 9.59 17.75
N ASN A 53 7.20 8.25 17.67
CA ASN A 53 8.27 7.57 16.97
C ASN A 53 8.32 7.95 15.48
N ILE A 54 7.17 8.01 14.80
CA ILE A 54 7.06 8.45 13.41
C ILE A 54 7.49 9.92 13.28
N THR A 55 7.01 10.79 14.16
CA THR A 55 7.37 12.22 14.16
C THR A 55 8.87 12.43 14.35
N ASP A 56 9.48 11.69 15.27
CA ASP A 56 10.92 11.75 15.53
C ASP A 56 11.72 11.19 14.36
N ALA A 57 11.29 10.09 13.75
CA ALA A 57 11.92 9.56 12.53
C ALA A 57 11.88 10.56 11.37
N LEU A 58 10.73 11.22 11.14
CA LEU A 58 10.58 12.26 10.13
C LEU A 58 11.43 13.50 10.46
N ARG A 59 11.55 13.88 11.73
CA ARG A 59 12.44 14.95 12.16
C ARG A 59 13.90 14.62 11.86
N TRP A 60 14.33 13.38 12.14
CA TRP A 60 15.66 12.91 11.79
C TRP A 60 15.88 12.89 10.27
N TYR A 61 14.91 12.43 9.50
CA TYR A 61 14.94 12.48 8.03
C TYR A 61 15.20 13.90 7.53
N LYS A 62 14.35 14.86 7.93
CA LYS A 62 14.49 16.28 7.53
C LYS A 62 15.82 16.89 7.97
N LYS A 63 16.33 16.50 9.13
CA LYS A 63 17.62 16.98 9.64
C LYS A 63 18.79 16.44 8.82
N LEU A 64 18.80 15.14 8.53
CA LEU A 64 19.82 14.49 7.69
C LEU A 64 19.80 15.03 6.27
N TRP A 65 18.61 15.31 5.73
CA TRP A 65 18.44 15.86 4.40
C TRP A 65 19.05 17.27 4.24
N LYS A 66 19.00 18.08 5.30
CA LYS A 66 19.54 19.45 5.29
C LYS A 66 21.02 19.54 5.69
N ASP A 67 21.48 18.65 6.57
CA ASP A 67 22.80 18.75 7.18
C ASP A 67 23.78 17.73 6.58
N LYS A 68 24.60 18.21 5.63
CA LYS A 68 25.62 17.40 4.97
C LYS A 68 26.68 16.85 5.95
N ARG A 69 26.95 17.54 7.06
CA ARG A 69 27.96 17.06 8.01
C ARG A 69 27.40 15.91 8.85
N LEU A 70 26.11 15.94 9.14
CA LEU A 70 25.45 14.95 9.99
C LEU A 70 25.38 13.58 9.30
N TRP A 71 24.84 13.51 8.09
CA TRP A 71 24.75 12.25 7.35
C TRP A 71 26.13 11.72 6.90
N ASP A 72 27.16 12.57 6.70
CA ASP A 72 28.56 12.12 6.50
C ASP A 72 29.12 11.46 7.76
N LYS A 73 28.86 12.04 8.95
CA LYS A 73 29.24 11.44 10.24
C LYS A 73 28.60 10.06 10.42
N PHE A 74 27.30 9.94 10.15
CA PHE A 74 26.61 8.64 10.21
C PHE A 74 27.15 7.66 9.18
N SER A 75 27.41 8.12 7.94
CA SER A 75 28.01 7.27 6.90
C SER A 75 29.33 6.68 7.38
N ASN A 76 30.21 7.50 7.96
CA ASN A 76 31.49 7.05 8.51
C ASN A 76 31.31 6.09 9.69
N GLN A 77 30.42 6.42 10.63
CA GLN A 77 30.14 5.59 11.80
C GLN A 77 29.64 4.19 11.41
N HIS A 78 28.82 4.10 10.35
CA HIS A 78 28.24 2.85 9.87
C HIS A 78 29.00 2.22 8.70
N LYS A 79 30.24 2.68 8.42
CA LYS A 79 31.11 2.18 7.33
C LYS A 79 30.42 2.17 5.95
N MET A 80 29.56 3.14 5.68
CA MET A 80 28.96 3.33 4.37
C MET A 80 29.96 3.96 3.40
N SER A 81 29.90 3.56 2.14
CA SER A 81 30.76 4.11 1.09
C SER A 81 30.58 5.63 1.02
N PRO A 82 31.68 6.41 1.02
CA PRO A 82 31.59 7.86 0.84
C PRO A 82 30.92 8.15 -0.51
N GLU A 83 30.12 9.19 -0.53
CA GLU A 83 29.42 9.55 -1.76
C GLU A 83 30.37 10.23 -2.74
N GLN A 84 30.38 9.76 -3.98
CA GLN A 84 31.19 10.36 -5.04
C GLN A 84 30.34 11.43 -5.73
N GLY A 85 30.59 12.70 -5.42
CA GLY A 85 29.94 13.84 -6.06
C GLY A 85 28.83 14.48 -5.24
N ILE A 86 27.95 15.21 -5.93
CA ILE A 86 26.85 15.96 -5.33
C ILE A 86 25.59 15.10 -5.42
N CYS A 87 25.11 14.54 -4.31
CA CYS A 87 23.78 13.91 -4.31
C CYS A 87 22.66 14.90 -4.05
N ARG A 88 21.63 14.77 -4.88
CA ARG A 88 20.42 15.60 -4.91
C ARG A 88 19.23 14.74 -5.29
N GLY A 89 18.04 15.22 -4.94
CA GLY A 89 16.77 14.55 -5.24
C GLY A 89 16.77 13.11 -4.73
N LEU A 90 16.29 12.18 -5.56
CA LEU A 90 16.11 10.77 -5.20
C LEU A 90 17.37 10.07 -4.67
N ALA A 91 18.56 10.45 -5.15
CA ALA A 91 19.82 9.88 -4.66
C ALA A 91 20.09 10.28 -3.20
N LEU A 92 19.81 11.54 -2.86
CA LEU A 92 19.88 12.05 -1.48
C LEU A 92 18.82 11.36 -0.62
N ASP A 93 17.58 11.24 -1.12
CA ASP A 93 16.47 10.62 -0.38
C ASP A 93 16.78 9.16 -0.04
N GLY A 94 17.26 8.39 -1.01
CA GLY A 94 17.66 7.00 -0.83
C GLY A 94 18.81 6.85 0.17
N ARG A 95 19.77 7.77 0.17
CA ARG A 95 20.89 7.73 1.12
C ARG A 95 20.46 8.10 2.54
N VAL A 96 19.65 9.15 2.70
CA VAL A 96 19.10 9.52 4.01
C VAL A 96 18.25 8.38 4.57
N ALA A 97 17.44 7.73 3.74
CA ALA A 97 16.65 6.55 4.13
C ALA A 97 17.56 5.40 4.59
N ASN A 98 18.65 5.12 3.87
CA ASN A 98 19.60 4.08 4.26
C ASN A 98 20.27 4.39 5.60
N ILE A 99 20.62 5.67 5.85
CA ILE A 99 21.19 6.12 7.12
C ILE A 99 20.21 5.93 8.27
N LEU A 100 18.93 6.30 8.09
CA LEU A 100 17.90 6.05 9.10
C LEU A 100 17.74 4.56 9.40
N LYS A 101 17.82 3.72 8.38
CA LYS A 101 17.76 2.26 8.52
C LYS A 101 18.91 1.73 9.38
N VAL A 102 20.16 2.06 9.05
CA VAL A 102 21.32 1.53 9.79
C VAL A 102 21.51 2.14 11.18
N SER A 103 20.98 3.34 11.41
CA SER A 103 21.02 4.02 12.72
C SER A 103 19.89 3.59 13.66
N GLY A 104 19.02 2.66 13.23
CA GLY A 104 17.89 2.19 14.03
C GLY A 104 16.81 3.26 14.24
N LYS A 105 16.75 4.28 13.38
CA LYS A 105 15.73 5.34 13.39
C LYS A 105 14.57 5.07 12.43
N TRP A 106 14.66 3.97 11.67
CA TRP A 106 13.57 3.50 10.84
C TRP A 106 12.44 2.93 11.70
N VAL A 107 11.21 3.34 11.41
CA VAL A 107 10.01 2.92 12.14
C VAL A 107 9.13 2.06 11.25
N ASN A 108 8.22 1.29 11.86
CA ASN A 108 7.23 0.47 11.16
C ASN A 108 7.87 -0.48 10.12
N THR A 109 8.90 -1.23 10.54
CA THR A 109 9.62 -2.19 9.69
C THR A 109 8.84 -3.46 9.36
N ILE A 110 7.72 -3.70 10.05
CA ILE A 110 6.89 -4.89 9.87
C ILE A 110 5.90 -4.64 8.74
N ASN A 111 5.89 -5.52 7.74
CA ASN A 111 4.87 -5.51 6.69
C ASN A 111 3.50 -5.79 7.33
N GLN A 112 2.60 -4.83 7.23
CA GLN A 112 1.24 -4.95 7.73
C GLN A 112 0.22 -4.55 6.66
N ILE A 113 -0.91 -5.23 6.66
CA ILE A 113 -2.06 -4.96 5.79
C ILE A 113 -3.08 -4.17 6.61
N GLY A 114 -3.53 -3.02 6.10
CA GLY A 114 -4.48 -2.15 6.80
C GLY A 114 -3.84 -0.89 7.39
N ARG A 115 -4.45 -0.32 8.43
CA ARG A 115 -4.05 0.97 9.02
C ARG A 115 -2.74 0.83 9.79
N PHE A 116 -1.79 1.74 9.55
CA PHE A 116 -0.56 1.84 10.35
C PHE A 116 -0.80 2.59 11.65
N SER A 117 -0.38 1.98 12.76
CA SER A 117 -0.38 2.63 14.06
C SER A 117 0.43 3.92 14.01
N GLY A 118 -0.20 5.01 14.41
CA GLY A 118 0.41 6.33 14.44
C GLY A 118 0.38 7.12 13.12
N ILE A 119 -0.20 6.57 12.04
CA ILE A 119 -0.43 7.28 10.77
C ILE A 119 -1.93 7.57 10.61
N LYS A 120 -2.27 8.84 10.38
CA LYS A 120 -3.66 9.25 10.16
C LYS A 120 -4.00 9.23 8.68
N ILE A 121 -5.28 8.99 8.40
CA ILE A 121 -5.82 9.22 7.06
C ILE A 121 -5.66 10.71 6.76
N SER A 122 -5.15 11.03 5.56
CA SER A 122 -4.80 12.38 5.11
C SER A 122 -3.48 12.96 5.64
N ASP A 123 -2.62 12.17 6.31
CA ASP A 123 -1.24 12.60 6.53
C ASP A 123 -0.53 12.82 5.17
N GLU A 124 0.09 13.97 5.01
CA GLU A 124 0.78 14.38 3.77
C GLU A 124 2.28 14.09 3.84
N TYR A 125 2.83 13.63 2.71
CA TYR A 125 4.25 13.40 2.50
C TYR A 125 4.70 14.10 1.22
N HIS A 126 5.93 14.63 1.24
CA HIS A 126 6.54 15.31 0.09
C HIS A 126 7.21 14.33 -0.86
#